data_AF-A0A1S6J0U9-F1
#
_entry.id   AF-A0A1S6J0U9-F1
#
_cell.length_a   1.000
_cell.length_b   1.000
_cell.length_c   1.000
_cell.angle_alpha   90.00
_cell.angle_beta   90.00
_cell.angle_gamma   90.00
#
_symmetry.space_group_name_H-M   'P 1'
#
loop_
_entity.id
_entity.type
_entity.pdbx_description
1 polymer ?
#
loop_
_entity_poly.entity_id
_entity_poly.type
_entity_poly.pdbx_seq_one_letter_code
_entity_poly.pdbx_strand_id
1 'polypeptide(L)'
;SLWSKVSSKADEIGAEAFGRMLPVYPQTKTYFSHWSDLTPGSPSVKKHGKVVMGGVAEAVSKIDDLAGGLASLSELHAFQLRVDPANFKILAHCLIVVLAMYFPADFTPEVHVSVDKFFQNLAWAL
;
A
#
# COMPACT_ATOMS: atom_id res chain seq x y z
N SER A 1 13.62 13.39 0.49
CA SER A 1 12.79 12.65 1.46
C SER A 1 12.87 11.16 1.16
N LEU A 2 12.36 10.28 2.03
CA LEU A 2 12.29 8.83 1.74
C LEU A 2 11.51 8.59 0.43
N TRP A 3 10.39 9.28 0.23
CA TRP A 3 9.54 9.11 -0.95
C TRP A 3 10.28 9.32 -2.27
N SER A 4 11.19 10.30 -2.37
CA SER A 4 12.00 10.53 -3.59
C SER A 4 12.87 9.32 -3.97
N LYS A 5 13.26 8.49 -2.99
CA LYS A 5 14.01 7.24 -3.22
C LYS A 5 13.06 6.08 -3.53
N VAL A 6 11.92 6.03 -2.87
CA VAL A 6 10.86 5.03 -3.08
C VAL A 6 10.27 5.13 -4.48
N SER A 7 10.02 6.35 -4.98
CA SER A 7 9.32 6.58 -6.24
C SER A 7 10.04 6.01 -7.45
N SER A 8 11.37 5.88 -7.43
CA SER A 8 12.14 5.26 -8.52
C SER A 8 12.00 3.74 -8.58
N LYS A 9 11.48 3.12 -7.52
CA LYS A 9 11.26 1.66 -7.39
C LYS A 9 9.80 1.32 -7.03
N ALA A 10 8.87 2.24 -7.26
CA ALA A 10 7.49 2.12 -6.80
C ALA A 10 6.82 0.81 -7.29
N ASP A 11 6.97 0.47 -8.57
CA ASP A 11 6.39 -0.75 -9.14
C ASP A 11 6.90 -2.03 -8.46
N GLU A 12 8.20 -2.11 -8.16
CA GLU A 12 8.82 -3.25 -7.48
C GLU A 12 8.36 -3.34 -6.02
N ILE A 13 8.35 -2.21 -5.30
CA ILE A 13 7.94 -2.13 -3.90
C ILE A 13 6.47 -2.52 -3.76
N GLY A 14 5.62 -2.05 -4.66
CA GLY A 14 4.20 -2.39 -4.67
C GLY A 14 3.97 -3.87 -4.94
N ALA A 15 4.66 -4.44 -5.92
CA ALA A 15 4.58 -5.88 -6.22
C ALA A 15 5.04 -6.73 -5.04
N GLU A 16 6.12 -6.35 -4.37
CA GLU A 16 6.67 -7.06 -3.22
C GLU A 16 5.74 -6.96 -2.00
N ALA A 17 5.24 -5.77 -1.66
CA ALA A 17 4.38 -5.57 -0.50
C ALA A 17 3.03 -6.26 -0.68
N PHE A 18 2.41 -6.09 -1.85
CA PHE A 18 1.15 -6.75 -2.16
C PHE A 18 1.31 -8.27 -2.29
N GLY A 19 2.42 -8.71 -2.90
CA GLY A 19 2.81 -10.12 -2.97
C GLY A 19 3.04 -10.76 -1.60
N ARG A 20 3.52 -10.01 -0.60
CA ARG A 20 3.64 -10.47 0.81
C ARG A 20 2.30 -10.54 1.50
N MET A 21 1.42 -9.57 1.26
CA MET A 21 0.12 -9.49 1.92
C MET A 21 -0.70 -10.77 1.71
N LEU A 22 -0.80 -11.25 0.47
CA LEU A 22 -1.68 -12.37 0.12
C LEU A 22 -1.34 -13.68 0.87
N PRO A 23 -0.09 -14.19 0.88
CA PRO A 23 0.24 -15.42 1.60
C PRO A 23 0.36 -15.23 3.13
N VAL A 24 0.85 -14.08 3.62
CA VAL A 24 1.04 -13.83 5.06
C VAL A 24 -0.28 -13.55 5.77
N TYR A 25 -1.22 -12.90 5.07
CA TYR A 25 -2.54 -12.54 5.56
C TYR A 25 -3.62 -13.12 4.63
N PRO A 26 -3.83 -14.44 4.64
CA PRO A 26 -4.66 -15.13 3.65
C PRO A 26 -6.13 -14.67 3.62
N GLN A 27 -6.65 -14.08 4.69
CA GLN A 27 -7.98 -13.46 4.70
C GLN A 27 -8.13 -12.37 3.63
N THR A 28 -7.04 -11.70 3.26
CA THR A 28 -7.04 -10.64 2.22
C THR A 28 -7.29 -11.21 0.81
N LYS A 29 -7.07 -12.51 0.59
CA LYS A 29 -7.28 -13.15 -0.72
C LYS A 29 -8.74 -13.10 -1.18
N THR A 30 -9.70 -12.96 -0.27
CA THR A 30 -11.13 -12.92 -0.61
C THR A 30 -11.48 -11.78 -1.58
N TYR A 31 -10.78 -10.66 -1.51
CA TYR A 31 -11.00 -9.50 -2.40
C TYR A 31 -10.47 -9.72 -3.82
N PHE A 32 -9.63 -10.74 -4.01
CA PHE A 32 -8.94 -11.03 -5.27
C PHE A 32 -9.26 -12.43 -5.80
N SER A 33 -10.35 -13.05 -5.35
CA SER A 33 -10.78 -14.40 -5.76
C SER A 33 -11.09 -14.54 -7.25
N HIS A 34 -11.28 -13.41 -7.94
CA HIS A 34 -11.47 -13.35 -9.39
C HIS A 34 -10.17 -13.48 -10.20
N TRP A 35 -9.00 -13.49 -9.56
CA TRP A 35 -7.73 -13.78 -10.23
C TRP A 35 -7.41 -15.26 -10.18
N SER A 36 -6.92 -15.80 -11.29
CA SER A 36 -6.48 -17.19 -11.40
C SER A 36 -5.16 -17.48 -10.68
N ASP A 37 -4.33 -16.46 -10.43
CA ASP A 37 -3.01 -16.61 -9.81
C ASP A 37 -2.72 -15.46 -8.82
N LEU A 38 -2.72 -15.82 -7.54
CA LEU A 38 -2.43 -14.95 -6.39
C LEU A 38 -1.01 -15.13 -5.84
N THR A 39 -0.14 -15.86 -6.55
CA THR A 39 1.23 -16.09 -6.09
C THR A 39 2.06 -14.80 -6.15
N PRO A 40 3.01 -14.61 -5.21
CA PRO A 40 3.94 -13.47 -5.26
C PRO A 40 4.65 -13.42 -6.62
N GLY A 41 4.61 -12.25 -7.27
CA GLY A 41 5.25 -12.05 -8.56
C GLY A 41 4.42 -12.45 -9.78
N SER A 42 3.19 -12.95 -9.61
CA SER A 42 2.27 -13.18 -10.72
C SER A 42 1.97 -11.88 -11.48
N PRO A 43 1.59 -11.95 -12.79
CA PRO A 43 1.28 -10.75 -13.56
C PRO A 43 0.20 -9.86 -12.93
N SER A 44 -0.85 -10.46 -12.36
CA SER A 44 -1.94 -9.73 -11.68
C SER A 44 -1.45 -9.05 -10.40
N VAL A 45 -0.66 -9.76 -9.58
CA VAL A 45 -0.06 -9.22 -8.36
C VAL A 45 0.87 -8.05 -8.66
N LYS A 46 1.77 -8.19 -9.65
CA LYS A 46 2.66 -7.10 -10.07
C LYS A 46 1.89 -5.88 -10.59
N LYS A 47 0.90 -6.12 -11.45
CA LYS A 47 0.07 -5.06 -12.02
C LYS A 47 -0.70 -4.30 -10.93
N HIS A 48 -1.28 -5.01 -9.98
CA HIS A 48 -2.04 -4.36 -8.91
C HIS A 48 -1.15 -3.70 -7.86
N GLY A 49 0.02 -4.27 -7.56
CA GLY A 49 1.03 -3.61 -6.72
C GLY A 49 1.42 -2.23 -7.26
N LYS A 50 1.53 -2.08 -8.59
CA LYS A 50 1.69 -0.78 -9.24
C LYS A 50 0.52 0.17 -9.00
N VAL A 51 -0.72 -0.33 -9.10
CA VAL A 51 -1.94 0.48 -8.83
C VAL A 51 -1.94 0.99 -7.39
N VAL A 52 -1.62 0.13 -6.43
CA VAL A 52 -1.48 0.49 -5.00
C VAL A 52 -0.47 1.62 -4.84
N MET A 53 0.73 1.49 -5.41
CA MET A 53 1.77 2.52 -5.28
C MET A 53 1.43 3.81 -6.02
N GLY A 54 0.61 3.75 -7.07
CA GLY A 54 -0.03 4.93 -7.67
C GLY A 54 -0.92 5.67 -6.68
N GLY A 55 -1.78 4.96 -5.95
CA GLY A 55 -2.60 5.55 -4.88
C GLY A 55 -1.76 6.11 -3.72
N VAL A 56 -0.66 5.45 -3.35
CA VAL A 56 0.29 5.99 -2.35
C VAL A 56 0.96 7.27 -2.88
N ALA A 57 1.34 7.32 -4.16
CA ALA A 57 1.90 8.52 -4.78
C ALA A 57 0.93 9.69 -4.77
N GLU A 58 -0.35 9.42 -5.10
CA GLU A 58 -1.42 10.40 -5.01
C GLU A 58 -1.58 10.90 -3.57
N ALA A 59 -1.63 10.00 -2.59
CA ALA A 59 -1.69 10.35 -1.17
C ALA A 59 -0.51 11.23 -0.72
N VAL A 60 0.72 10.95 -1.17
CA VAL A 60 1.87 11.81 -0.89
C VAL A 60 1.70 13.21 -1.52
N SER A 61 1.12 13.30 -2.73
CA SER A 61 0.83 14.59 -3.36
C SER A 61 -0.30 15.38 -2.69
N LYS A 62 -1.11 14.72 -1.86
CA LYS A 62 -2.27 15.27 -1.13
C LYS A 62 -2.07 15.23 0.38
N ILE A 63 -0.82 15.18 0.85
CA ILE A 63 -0.52 14.88 2.26
C ILE A 63 -1.13 15.90 3.25
N ASP A 64 -1.37 17.14 2.81
CA ASP A 64 -2.00 18.19 3.62
C ASP A 64 -3.51 18.00 3.80
N ASP A 65 -4.18 17.29 2.89
CA ASP A 65 -5.61 16.96 2.95
C ASP A 65 -5.87 15.60 2.27
N LEU A 66 -5.58 14.52 3.01
CA LEU A 66 -5.77 13.16 2.51
C LEU A 66 -7.25 12.81 2.31
N ALA A 67 -8.14 13.26 3.21
CA ALA A 67 -9.56 12.94 3.14
C ALA A 67 -10.22 13.59 1.91
N GLY A 68 -9.96 14.87 1.66
CA GLY A 68 -10.42 15.54 0.45
C GLY A 68 -9.74 14.99 -0.80
N GLY A 69 -8.43 14.75 -0.74
CA GLY A 69 -7.62 14.29 -1.86
C GLY A 69 -7.93 12.86 -2.35
N LEU A 70 -8.43 11.99 -1.47
CA LEU A 70 -8.64 10.56 -1.76
C LEU A 70 -10.11 10.14 -1.74
N ALA A 71 -11.05 11.09 -1.74
CA ALA A 71 -12.48 10.82 -1.61
C ALA A 71 -13.00 9.78 -2.62
N SER A 72 -12.59 9.84 -3.89
CA SER A 72 -12.99 8.85 -4.90
C SER A 72 -12.39 7.45 -4.65
N LEU A 73 -11.19 7.39 -4.09
CA LEU A 73 -10.55 6.12 -3.73
C LEU A 73 -11.21 5.49 -2.49
N SER A 74 -11.61 6.33 -1.52
CA SER A 74 -12.43 5.90 -0.38
C SER A 74 -13.78 5.38 -0.86
N GLU A 75 -14.49 6.10 -1.73
CA GLU A 75 -15.79 5.66 -2.27
C GLU A 75 -15.70 4.30 -2.97
N LEU A 76 -14.64 4.10 -3.78
CA LEU A 76 -14.35 2.83 -4.43
C LEU A 76 -14.19 1.71 -3.40
N HIS A 77 -13.33 1.88 -2.39
CA HIS A 77 -13.04 0.84 -1.41
C HIS A 77 -14.22 0.57 -0.47
N ALA A 78 -14.95 1.61 -0.05
CA ALA A 78 -16.05 1.49 0.90
C ALA A 78 -17.32 0.91 0.26
N PHE A 79 -17.74 1.42 -0.90
CA PHE A 79 -19.07 1.10 -1.43
C PHE A 79 -19.06 0.08 -2.57
N GLN A 80 -18.06 0.14 -3.44
CA GLN A 80 -17.98 -0.76 -4.60
C GLN A 80 -17.25 -2.06 -4.25
N LEU A 81 -16.05 -1.95 -3.68
CA LEU A 81 -15.23 -3.11 -3.31
C LEU A 81 -15.58 -3.65 -1.92
N ARG A 82 -16.15 -2.82 -1.04
CA ARG A 82 -16.55 -3.16 0.34
C ARG A 82 -15.42 -3.82 1.12
N VAL A 83 -14.22 -3.23 1.01
CA VAL A 83 -13.04 -3.68 1.74
C VAL A 83 -13.21 -3.36 3.21
N ASP A 84 -12.97 -4.35 4.09
CA ASP A 84 -12.96 -4.11 5.53
C ASP A 84 -11.76 -3.20 5.85
N PRO A 85 -11.96 -2.02 6.49
CA PRO A 85 -10.90 -1.07 6.80
C PRO A 85 -9.72 -1.67 7.59
N ALA A 86 -9.92 -2.77 8.32
CA ALA A 86 -8.84 -3.47 9.01
C ALA A 86 -7.72 -3.93 8.05
N ASN A 87 -8.04 -4.20 6.77
CA ASN A 87 -7.06 -4.65 5.79
C ASN A 87 -6.11 -3.54 5.31
N PHE A 88 -6.47 -2.26 5.44
CA PHE A 88 -5.55 -1.16 5.10
C PHE A 88 -4.31 -1.17 5.99
N LYS A 89 -4.47 -1.47 7.28
CA LYS A 89 -3.35 -1.60 8.24
C LYS A 89 -2.44 -2.78 7.90
N ILE A 90 -3.01 -3.86 7.37
CA ILE A 90 -2.24 -5.03 6.91
C ILE A 90 -1.34 -4.65 5.73
N LEU A 91 -1.91 -4.00 4.70
CA LEU A 91 -1.13 -3.57 3.55
C LEU A 91 -0.08 -2.52 3.93
N ALA A 92 -0.43 -1.56 4.79
CA ALA A 92 0.49 -0.58 5.34
C ALA A 92 1.70 -1.24 6.03
N HIS A 93 1.45 -2.26 6.87
CA HIS A 93 2.52 -3.01 7.51
C HIS A 93 3.42 -3.72 6.48
N CYS A 94 2.85 -4.37 5.47
CA CYS A 94 3.63 -4.99 4.40
C CYS A 94 4.49 -3.95 3.64
N LEU A 95 3.96 -2.76 3.37
CA LEU A 95 4.71 -1.66 2.77
C LEU A 95 5.87 -1.22 3.68
N ILE A 96 5.64 -1.01 4.97
CA ILE A 96 6.68 -0.66 5.94
C ILE A 96 7.82 -1.70 5.95
N VAL A 97 7.48 -2.99 5.97
CA VAL A 97 8.48 -4.08 5.91
C VAL A 97 9.31 -3.98 4.63
N VAL A 98 8.67 -3.80 3.47
CA VAL A 98 9.37 -3.72 2.18
C VAL A 98 10.24 -2.46 2.09
N LEU A 99 9.76 -1.32 2.61
CA LEU A 99 10.54 -0.09 2.67
C LEU A 99 11.80 -0.26 3.52
N ALA A 100 11.68 -0.91 4.69
CA ALA A 100 12.82 -1.22 5.54
C ALA A 100 13.81 -2.18 4.86
N MET A 101 13.33 -3.15 4.08
CA MET A 101 14.18 -4.08 3.33
C MET A 101 14.92 -3.41 2.18
N TYR A 102 14.27 -2.51 1.44
CA TYR A 102 14.85 -1.85 0.27
C TYR A 102 15.77 -0.67 0.63
N PHE A 103 15.50 -0.01 1.75
CA PHE A 103 16.21 1.21 2.16
C PHE A 103 16.66 1.16 3.62
N PRO A 104 17.37 0.11 4.08
CA PRO A 104 17.65 -0.10 5.50
C PRO A 104 18.46 1.04 6.13
N ALA A 105 19.36 1.67 5.37
CA ALA A 105 20.15 2.82 5.83
C ALA A 105 19.33 4.11 5.96
N ASP A 106 18.24 4.23 5.19
CA ASP A 106 17.37 5.41 5.18
C ASP A 106 16.12 5.24 6.04
N PHE A 107 15.76 4.00 6.39
CA PHE A 107 14.60 3.67 7.20
C PHE A 107 14.93 3.68 8.70
N THR A 108 15.40 4.83 9.17
CA THR A 108 15.72 5.08 10.59
C THR A 108 14.46 5.08 11.45
N PRO A 109 14.55 5.02 12.78
CA PRO A 109 13.39 5.12 13.67
C PRO A 109 12.53 6.38 13.43
N GLU A 110 13.15 7.52 13.15
CA GLU A 110 12.48 8.80 12.87
C GLU A 110 11.73 8.79 11.52
N VAL A 111 12.33 8.14 10.52
CA VAL A 111 11.67 7.93 9.23
C VAL A 111 10.52 6.94 9.38
N HIS A 112 10.72 5.86 10.14
CA HIS A 112 9.68 4.88 10.41
C HIS A 112 8.47 5.50 11.11
N VAL A 113 8.64 6.30 12.17
CA VAL A 113 7.49 6.95 12.83
C VAL A 113 6.73 7.88 11.89
N SER A 114 7.43 8.57 10.99
CA SER A 114 6.80 9.44 9.99
C SER A 114 6.01 8.64 8.95
N VAL A 115 6.58 7.54 8.47
CA VAL A 115 5.95 6.62 7.50
C VAL A 115 4.74 5.91 8.10
N ASP A 116 4.85 5.43 9.34
CA ASP A 116 3.76 4.78 10.07
C ASP A 116 2.59 5.76 10.28
N LYS A 117 2.87 6.98 10.76
CA LYS A 117 1.84 8.02 10.87
C LYS A 117 1.20 8.37 9.53
N PHE A 118 1.98 8.46 8.45
CA PHE A 118 1.45 8.69 7.12
C PHE A 118 0.48 7.57 6.71
N PHE A 119 0.88 6.30 6.85
CA PHE A 119 0.02 5.18 6.48
C PHE A 119 -1.22 5.03 7.38
N GLN A 120 -1.14 5.40 8.65
CA GLN A 120 -2.31 5.44 9.53
C GLN A 120 -3.33 6.50 9.10
N ASN A 121 -2.86 7.70 8.72
CA ASN A 121 -3.75 8.74 8.20
C ASN A 121 -4.30 8.38 6.81
N LEU A 122 -3.51 7.73 5.96
CA LEU A 122 -3.97 7.19 4.69
C LEU A 122 -5.06 6.14 4.89
N ALA A 123 -4.87 5.19 5.81
CA ALA A 123 -5.88 4.19 6.14
C ALA A 123 -7.14 4.80 6.78
N TRP A 124 -7.03 5.94 7.47
CA TRP A 124 -8.17 6.66 8.02
C TRP A 124 -8.96 7.43 6.94
N ALA A 125 -8.26 7.90 5.89
CA ALA A 125 -8.86 8.62 4.77
C ALA A 125 -9.55 7.72 3.73
N LEU A 126 -9.40 6.39 3.83
CA LEU A 126 -9.98 5.39 2.93
C LEU A 126 -11.14 4.66 3.57
#